data_AF-A0A3N9NXD5-F1
#
_entry.id   AF-A0A3N9NXD5-F1
#
_cell.length_a   1.000
_cell.length_b   1.000
_cell.length_c   1.000
_cell.angle_alpha   90.00
_cell.angle_beta   90.00
_cell.angle_gamma   90.00
#
_symmetry.space_group_name_H-M   'P 1'
#
loop_
_entity.id
_entity.type
_entity.pdbx_description
1 polymer ?
#
loop_
_entity_poly.entity_id
_entity_poly.type
_entity_poly.pdbx_seq_one_letter_code
_entity_poly.pdbx_strand_id
1 'polypeptide(L)'
;MQQRSGSPQLLYNHVFGDRYYGLPVCNDEFGYVGPTDPADSLYDDTTQSARRARKDAWALICGGAYITWGHISTYTGREYILDPDSLYTRGAGYMSILSHFMQSGVNYWLMSPDPSYITNGTAFCLARKGKEYLFYLPDGGALECNLNAYNYEFNALWLNPVTGDTLSAGTLSGGFPQTVTAPFSDDAVLYVHHPHEIPIGIDLMSFDAVRVDNSVHLRWETGHESDTAGFIIERSDEPPHYREISSFQTNPDLLAQGSPALGHIYSYVDSTVEVGRSYSYKLSGMSLQGLRSEYGKIDIDMR
;
A
#
# COMPACT_ATOMS: atom_id res chain seq x y z
N MET A 1 26.11 9.30 -14.42
CA MET A 1 25.36 8.10 -14.83
C MET A 1 24.09 8.12 -14.01
N GLN A 2 22.99 8.51 -14.65
CA GLN A 2 21.77 9.02 -14.01
C GLN A 2 20.77 7.90 -13.65
N GLN A 3 21.03 6.70 -14.18
CA GLN A 3 20.27 5.49 -13.92
C GLN A 3 21.11 4.54 -13.07
N ARG A 4 20.56 4.08 -11.95
CA ARG A 4 21.18 3.01 -11.14
C ARG A 4 20.17 1.90 -10.98
N SER A 5 20.28 0.89 -11.84
CA SER A 5 19.62 -0.41 -11.70
C SER A 5 20.58 -1.41 -11.03
N GLY A 6 20.05 -2.45 -10.39
CA GLY A 6 20.87 -3.46 -9.71
C GLY A 6 20.09 -4.22 -8.65
N SER A 7 20.78 -4.98 -7.78
CA SER A 7 20.09 -5.75 -6.73
C SER A 7 19.42 -4.82 -5.70
N PRO A 8 18.33 -5.28 -5.04
CA PRO A 8 17.72 -4.52 -3.95
C PRO A 8 18.74 -4.03 -2.91
N GLN A 9 19.72 -4.88 -2.55
CA GLN A 9 20.78 -4.51 -1.61
C GLN A 9 21.70 -3.41 -2.15
N LEU A 10 22.07 -3.45 -3.43
CA LEU A 10 22.92 -2.44 -4.04
C LEU A 10 22.20 -1.09 -4.10
N LEU A 11 20.92 -1.09 -4.48
CA LEU A 11 20.07 0.10 -4.51
C LEU A 11 19.89 0.71 -3.11
N TYR A 12 19.59 -0.13 -2.12
CA TYR A 12 19.51 0.27 -0.71
C TYR A 12 20.80 0.94 -0.24
N ASN A 13 21.96 0.31 -0.49
CA ASN A 13 23.26 0.83 -0.04
C ASN A 13 23.59 2.19 -0.67
N HIS A 14 23.24 2.39 -1.95
CA HIS A 14 23.44 3.68 -2.62
C HIS A 14 22.59 4.78 -1.97
N VAL A 15 21.28 4.56 -1.84
CA VAL A 15 20.38 5.54 -1.22
C VAL A 15 20.80 5.83 0.22
N PHE A 16 21.11 4.78 1.00
CA PHE A 16 21.52 4.93 2.39
C PHE A 16 22.77 5.82 2.50
N GLY A 17 23.73 5.66 1.59
CA GLY A 17 24.92 6.52 1.53
C GLY A 17 24.62 7.97 1.11
N ASP A 18 23.69 8.19 0.18
CA ASP A 18 23.36 9.51 -0.35
C ASP A 18 22.63 10.41 0.68
N ARG A 19 22.06 9.81 1.73
CA ARG A 19 21.44 10.54 2.85
C ARG A 19 22.44 11.35 3.70
N TYR A 20 23.76 11.24 3.42
CA TYR A 20 24.83 11.96 4.12
C TYR A 20 24.58 13.48 4.24
N TYR A 21 23.97 14.09 3.22
CA TYR A 21 23.75 15.55 3.19
C TYR A 21 22.47 16.02 3.89
N GLY A 22 21.65 15.10 4.44
CA GLY A 22 20.38 15.44 5.07
C GLY A 22 19.32 16.00 4.10
N LEU A 23 19.53 15.85 2.79
CA LEU A 23 18.55 16.17 1.75
C LEU A 23 17.64 14.97 1.49
N PRO A 24 16.37 15.20 1.12
CA PRO A 24 15.55 14.13 0.55
C PRO A 24 16.26 13.49 -0.65
N VAL A 25 16.33 12.17 -0.66
CA VAL A 25 16.89 11.41 -1.78
C VAL A 25 15.73 10.90 -2.62
N CYS A 26 15.78 11.12 -3.93
CA CYS A 26 14.88 10.49 -4.88
C CYS A 26 15.72 9.64 -5.83
N ASN A 27 15.37 8.36 -5.97
CA ASN A 27 15.87 7.57 -7.10
C ASN A 27 14.88 7.75 -8.26
N ASP A 28 15.27 8.62 -9.18
CA ASP A 28 14.44 9.00 -10.34
C ASP A 28 14.46 7.92 -11.44
N GLU A 29 15.35 6.92 -11.35
CA GLU A 29 15.49 5.91 -12.40
C GLU A 29 16.21 4.65 -11.90
N PHE A 30 15.44 3.71 -11.35
CA PHE A 30 15.95 2.41 -10.89
C PHE A 30 15.75 1.26 -11.90
N GLY A 31 15.50 1.62 -13.17
CA GLY A 31 15.22 0.71 -14.28
C GLY A 31 13.74 0.69 -14.66
N TYR A 32 13.43 0.49 -15.94
CA TYR A 32 12.06 0.53 -16.45
C TYR A 32 11.42 -0.85 -16.46
N VAL A 33 10.13 -0.95 -16.19
CA VAL A 33 9.41 -2.19 -16.51
C VAL A 33 9.32 -2.35 -18.02
N GLY A 34 9.69 -3.53 -18.53
CA GLY A 34 9.72 -3.81 -19.96
C GLY A 34 10.18 -5.24 -20.27
N PRO A 35 10.37 -5.58 -21.56
CA PRO A 35 10.87 -6.88 -21.98
C PRO A 35 12.25 -7.16 -21.40
N THR A 36 12.50 -8.38 -20.95
CA THR A 36 13.80 -8.82 -20.42
C THR A 36 14.55 -9.76 -21.36
N ASP A 37 13.95 -10.10 -22.52
CA ASP A 37 14.60 -10.88 -23.57
C ASP A 37 15.36 -9.92 -24.49
N PRO A 38 16.70 -10.04 -24.63
CA PRO A 38 17.50 -9.22 -25.53
C PRO A 38 17.09 -9.29 -27.01
N ALA A 39 16.28 -10.27 -27.42
CA ALA A 39 15.73 -10.35 -28.76
C ALA A 39 14.49 -9.46 -29.00
N ASP A 40 13.86 -8.93 -27.94
CA ASP A 40 12.71 -8.03 -28.06
C ASP A 40 13.14 -6.66 -28.58
N SER A 41 12.38 -6.11 -29.53
CA SER A 41 12.64 -4.77 -30.10
C SER A 41 12.60 -3.62 -29.09
N LEU A 42 11.90 -3.79 -27.96
CA LEU A 42 11.80 -2.81 -26.88
C LEU A 42 12.71 -3.14 -25.68
N TYR A 43 13.58 -4.14 -25.80
CA TYR A 43 14.58 -4.44 -24.78
C TYR A 43 15.63 -3.32 -24.69
N ASP A 44 16.02 -2.99 -23.46
CA ASP A 44 17.16 -2.14 -23.12
C ASP A 44 17.86 -2.76 -21.91
N ASP A 45 19.16 -2.51 -21.68
CA ASP A 45 19.88 -3.10 -20.55
C ASP A 45 19.35 -2.62 -19.18
N THR A 46 18.50 -1.61 -19.20
CA THR A 46 17.83 -1.05 -18.03
C THR A 46 16.39 -1.53 -17.83
N THR A 47 15.87 -2.37 -18.73
CA THR A 47 14.56 -2.98 -18.55
C THR A 47 14.60 -4.09 -17.50
N GLN A 48 13.48 -4.24 -16.79
CA GLN A 48 13.32 -5.22 -15.75
C GLN A 48 11.90 -5.77 -15.69
N SER A 49 11.76 -6.97 -15.13
CA SER A 49 10.44 -7.54 -14.87
C SER A 49 9.68 -6.71 -13.81
N ALA A 50 8.34 -6.71 -13.88
CA ALA A 50 7.49 -6.11 -12.85
C ALA A 50 7.79 -6.64 -11.43
N ARG A 51 8.13 -7.93 -11.32
CA ARG A 51 8.55 -8.53 -10.04
C ARG A 51 9.81 -7.86 -9.51
N ARG A 52 10.82 -7.64 -10.35
CA ARG A 52 12.08 -7.02 -9.93
C ARG A 52 11.88 -5.55 -9.57
N ALA A 53 11.13 -4.80 -10.38
CA ALA A 53 10.80 -3.41 -10.08
C ALA A 53 10.10 -3.25 -8.72
N ARG A 54 9.19 -4.17 -8.37
CA ARG A 54 8.56 -4.19 -7.03
C ARG A 54 9.60 -4.33 -5.91
N LYS A 55 10.53 -5.28 -6.04
CA LYS A 55 11.54 -5.52 -4.99
C LYS A 55 12.51 -4.35 -4.84
N ASP A 56 12.89 -3.77 -5.97
CA ASP A 56 13.78 -2.61 -6.01
C ASP A 56 13.10 -1.38 -5.37
N ALA A 57 11.82 -1.14 -5.68
CA ALA A 57 11.02 -0.05 -5.09
C ALA A 57 10.93 -0.15 -3.56
N TRP A 58 10.59 -1.31 -3.01
CA TRP A 58 10.53 -1.50 -1.56
C TRP A 58 11.87 -1.33 -0.86
N ALA A 59 12.96 -1.81 -1.47
CA ALA A 59 14.31 -1.63 -0.91
C ALA A 59 14.74 -0.15 -0.92
N LEU A 60 14.43 0.60 -2.00
CA LEU A 60 14.69 2.04 -2.08
C LEU A 60 13.92 2.82 -1.01
N ILE A 61 12.63 2.53 -0.84
CA ILE A 61 11.81 3.14 0.22
C ILE A 61 12.35 2.80 1.61
N CYS A 62 12.74 1.54 1.83
CA CYS A 62 13.37 1.17 3.11
C CYS A 62 14.74 1.82 3.32
N GLY A 63 15.43 2.18 2.23
CA GLY A 63 16.61 3.03 2.23
C GLY A 63 16.31 4.51 2.46
N GLY A 64 15.03 4.89 2.55
CA GLY A 64 14.59 6.26 2.84
C GLY A 64 14.60 7.17 1.61
N ALA A 65 14.52 6.61 0.40
CA ALA A 65 14.34 7.38 -0.82
C ALA A 65 12.86 7.50 -1.20
N TYR A 66 12.55 8.56 -1.93
CA TYR A 66 11.42 8.63 -2.84
C TYR A 66 11.79 7.95 -4.16
N ILE A 67 10.80 7.50 -4.91
CA ILE A 67 11.00 6.81 -6.18
C ILE A 67 10.11 7.40 -7.25
N THR A 68 10.57 7.33 -8.50
CA THR A 68 9.72 7.41 -9.68
C THR A 68 9.76 6.05 -10.38
N TRP A 69 8.60 5.59 -10.83
CA TRP A 69 8.46 4.32 -11.54
C TRP A 69 8.05 4.59 -12.99
N GLY A 70 8.55 3.79 -13.92
CA GLY A 70 8.23 3.93 -15.33
C GLY A 70 8.20 2.60 -16.09
N HIS A 71 7.49 2.63 -17.21
CA HIS A 71 7.47 1.55 -18.20
C HIS A 71 8.18 1.99 -19.48
N ILE A 72 8.95 1.10 -20.12
CA ILE A 72 9.79 1.45 -21.28
C ILE A 72 8.99 2.01 -22.46
N SER A 73 7.77 1.51 -22.68
CA SER A 73 6.84 1.99 -23.74
C SER A 73 6.14 3.33 -23.42
N THR A 74 6.35 3.87 -22.23
CA THR A 74 5.85 5.19 -21.81
C THR A 74 6.98 6.22 -21.73
N TYR A 75 8.23 5.76 -21.89
CA TYR A 75 9.41 6.60 -21.96
C TYR A 75 9.66 7.04 -23.40
N THR A 76 9.58 8.34 -23.67
CA THR A 76 9.62 8.89 -25.03
C THR A 76 11.04 9.23 -25.53
N GLY A 77 12.09 8.80 -24.83
CA GLY A 77 13.46 9.26 -25.06
C GLY A 77 14.18 8.76 -26.33
N ARG A 78 13.51 8.10 -27.27
CA ARG A 78 14.08 7.74 -28.59
C ARG A 78 13.12 7.88 -29.76
N GLU A 79 11.85 7.50 -29.60
CA GLU A 79 10.79 7.71 -30.60
C GLU A 79 9.49 8.02 -29.86
N TYR A 80 8.70 8.99 -30.34
CA TYR A 80 7.46 9.47 -29.70
C TYR A 80 6.31 8.43 -29.77
N ILE A 81 6.56 7.20 -29.33
CA ILE A 81 5.54 6.17 -29.19
C ILE A 81 5.19 6.11 -27.71
N LEU A 82 4.13 6.83 -27.34
CA LEU A 82 3.52 6.69 -26.03
C LEU A 82 2.42 5.65 -26.14
N ASP A 83 2.64 4.49 -25.52
CA ASP A 83 1.59 3.48 -25.35
C ASP A 83 0.98 3.62 -23.94
N PRO A 84 -0.17 4.31 -23.80
CA PRO A 84 -0.78 4.55 -22.49
C PRO A 84 -1.37 3.28 -21.89
N ASP A 85 -1.65 2.24 -22.67
CA ASP A 85 -2.21 0.98 -22.14
C ASP A 85 -1.18 0.24 -21.29
N SER A 86 0.11 0.46 -21.56
CA SER A 86 1.22 -0.04 -20.74
C SER A 86 1.29 0.56 -19.33
N LEU A 87 0.49 1.60 -19.02
CA LEU A 87 0.32 2.12 -17.67
C LEU A 87 -0.55 1.21 -16.79
N TYR A 88 -1.37 0.33 -17.38
CA TYR A 88 -2.25 -0.59 -16.63
C TYR A 88 -1.64 -2.00 -16.53
N THR A 89 -0.35 -2.06 -16.21
CA THR A 89 0.40 -3.33 -16.08
C THR A 89 0.52 -3.78 -14.63
N ARG A 90 0.93 -5.05 -14.42
CA ARG A 90 1.24 -5.56 -13.08
C ARG A 90 2.26 -4.70 -12.33
N GLY A 91 3.22 -4.09 -13.03
CA GLY A 91 4.20 -3.20 -12.42
C GLY A 91 3.56 -1.98 -11.77
N ALA A 92 2.65 -1.30 -12.48
CA ALA A 92 1.87 -0.19 -11.94
C ALA A 92 0.98 -0.64 -10.77
N GLY A 93 0.37 -1.82 -10.87
CA GLY A 93 -0.39 -2.43 -9.76
C GLY A 93 0.44 -2.61 -8.48
N TYR A 94 1.69 -3.07 -8.60
CA TYR A 94 2.59 -3.17 -7.45
C TYR A 94 2.95 -1.81 -6.84
N MET A 95 3.12 -0.77 -7.68
CA MET A 95 3.35 0.59 -7.18
C MET A 95 2.12 1.14 -6.46
N SER A 96 0.92 0.80 -6.93
CA SER A 96 -0.34 1.14 -6.24
C SER A 96 -0.41 0.50 -4.86
N ILE A 97 -0.11 -0.80 -4.73
CA ILE A 97 -0.09 -1.51 -3.44
C ILE A 97 0.90 -0.86 -2.47
N LEU A 98 2.13 -0.62 -2.92
CA LEU A 98 3.18 0.02 -2.13
C LEU A 98 2.76 1.44 -1.70
N SER A 99 2.24 2.23 -2.63
CA SER A 99 1.83 3.62 -2.39
C SER A 99 0.69 3.68 -1.39
N HIS A 100 -0.31 2.81 -1.58
CA HIS A 100 -1.44 2.70 -0.67
C HIS A 100 -0.94 2.36 0.73
N PHE A 101 -0.23 1.25 0.92
CA PHE A 101 0.23 0.82 2.24
C PHE A 101 1.08 1.87 2.97
N MET A 102 2.00 2.52 2.26
CA MET A 102 2.88 3.53 2.86
C MET A 102 2.09 4.78 3.29
N GLN A 103 1.04 5.17 2.57
CA GLN A 103 0.29 6.38 2.85
C GLN A 103 -0.94 6.16 3.74
N SER A 104 -1.53 4.97 3.74
CA SER A 104 -2.73 4.61 4.51
C SER A 104 -2.44 3.67 5.68
N GLY A 105 -1.18 3.52 6.09
CA GLY A 105 -0.82 2.57 7.15
C GLY A 105 0.45 2.87 7.94
N VAL A 106 1.29 3.81 7.49
CA VAL A 106 2.64 4.00 8.04
C VAL A 106 2.98 5.49 8.14
N ASN A 107 3.46 5.97 9.29
CA ASN A 107 3.97 7.34 9.41
C ASN A 107 5.41 7.46 8.87
N TYR A 108 5.64 7.04 7.63
CA TYR A 108 6.98 6.82 7.08
C TYR A 108 7.86 8.07 7.02
N TRP A 109 7.26 9.26 6.93
CA TRP A 109 7.99 10.55 6.98
C TRP A 109 8.63 10.83 8.35
N LEU A 110 8.23 10.12 9.41
CA LEU A 110 8.84 10.18 10.74
C LEU A 110 9.88 9.07 10.97
N MET A 111 10.08 8.19 9.99
CA MET A 111 10.97 7.04 10.09
C MET A 111 12.31 7.32 9.41
N SER A 112 13.32 6.54 9.76
CA SER A 112 14.62 6.55 9.08
C SER A 112 15.14 5.14 8.88
N PRO A 113 15.93 4.88 7.82
CA PRO A 113 16.55 3.58 7.61
C PRO A 113 17.44 3.20 8.79
N ASP A 114 17.22 2.04 9.40
CA ASP A 114 17.99 1.60 10.56
C ASP A 114 18.17 0.07 10.55
N PRO A 115 19.19 -0.46 9.85
CA PRO A 115 19.41 -1.90 9.75
C PRO A 115 19.82 -2.55 11.08
N SER A 116 20.11 -1.76 12.13
CA SER A 116 20.46 -2.30 13.45
C SER A 116 19.28 -3.01 14.14
N TYR A 117 18.06 -2.82 13.64
CA TYR A 117 16.85 -3.52 14.07
C TYR A 117 16.71 -4.92 13.45
N ILE A 118 17.62 -5.34 12.58
CA ILE A 118 17.67 -6.68 11.98
C ILE A 118 18.87 -7.42 12.56
N THR A 119 18.64 -8.43 13.39
CA THR A 119 19.73 -9.22 14.02
C THR A 119 20.00 -10.52 13.28
N ASN A 120 19.01 -11.07 12.58
CA ASN A 120 19.15 -12.25 11.72
C ASN A 120 18.13 -12.24 10.58
N GLY A 121 18.49 -12.80 9.42
CA GLY A 121 17.68 -12.79 8.20
C GLY A 121 18.07 -11.68 7.21
N THR A 122 17.45 -11.72 6.02
CA THR A 122 17.70 -10.76 4.94
C THR A 122 16.50 -9.82 4.82
N ALA A 123 16.66 -8.57 5.27
CA ALA A 123 15.61 -7.56 5.19
C ALA A 123 16.19 -6.14 5.09
N PHE A 124 15.32 -5.16 4.82
CA PHE A 124 15.60 -3.73 4.94
C PHE A 124 14.64 -3.12 5.95
N CYS A 125 15.08 -2.10 6.70
CA CYS A 125 14.31 -1.56 7.81
C CYS A 125 14.20 -0.04 7.75
N LEU A 126 12.97 0.48 7.89
CA LEU A 126 12.69 1.82 8.41
C LEU A 126 12.31 1.71 9.88
N ALA A 127 12.79 2.64 10.70
CA ALA A 127 12.48 2.70 12.12
C ALA A 127 12.13 4.12 12.57
N ARG A 128 11.07 4.22 13.37
CA ARG A 128 10.83 5.28 14.33
C ARG A 128 10.92 4.65 15.72
N LYS A 129 12.06 4.88 16.36
CA LYS A 129 12.49 4.20 17.59
C LYS A 129 11.39 4.17 18.66
N GLY A 130 11.01 2.97 19.07
CA GLY A 130 9.98 2.68 20.07
C GLY A 130 8.54 2.82 19.57
N LYS A 131 8.33 3.32 18.35
CA LYS A 131 7.01 3.66 17.85
C LYS A 131 6.59 2.78 16.69
N GLU A 132 7.36 2.76 15.62
CA GLU A 132 6.99 2.11 14.37
C GLU A 132 8.23 1.53 13.71
N TYR A 133 8.09 0.38 13.07
CA TYR A 133 9.13 -0.29 12.31
C TYR A 133 8.50 -0.94 11.09
N LEU A 134 9.15 -0.80 9.95
CA LEU A 134 8.77 -1.45 8.70
C LEU A 134 9.96 -2.25 8.21
N PHE A 135 9.75 -3.55 8.04
CA PHE A 135 10.74 -4.47 7.52
C PHE A 135 10.28 -4.99 6.16
N TYR A 136 11.10 -4.83 5.13
CA TYR A 136 10.89 -5.47 3.84
C TYR A 136 11.82 -6.68 3.69
N LEU A 137 11.24 -7.87 3.52
CA LEU A 137 11.94 -9.13 3.32
C LEU A 137 11.88 -9.48 1.83
N PRO A 138 12.91 -9.15 1.03
CA PRO A 138 12.87 -9.33 -0.42
C PRO A 138 12.72 -10.80 -0.83
N ASP A 139 13.11 -11.76 -0.01
CA ASP A 139 13.01 -13.19 -0.28
C ASP A 139 12.07 -13.92 0.69
N GLY A 140 11.30 -13.16 1.49
CA GLY A 140 10.46 -13.72 2.55
C GLY A 140 11.30 -14.39 3.64
N GLY A 141 10.81 -15.51 4.16
CA GLY A 141 11.51 -16.30 5.18
C GLY A 141 11.42 -15.71 6.59
N ALA A 142 12.35 -16.15 7.46
CA ALA A 142 12.40 -15.72 8.85
C ALA A 142 13.26 -14.47 9.04
N LEU A 143 12.81 -13.59 9.92
CA LEU A 143 13.47 -12.37 10.36
C LEU A 143 13.53 -12.38 11.89
N GLU A 144 14.70 -12.09 12.44
CA GLU A 144 14.84 -11.71 13.84
C GLU A 144 14.96 -10.19 13.92
N CYS A 145 13.97 -9.55 14.56
CA CYS A 145 13.92 -8.12 14.76
C CYS A 145 14.24 -7.74 16.21
N ASN A 146 15.06 -6.70 16.38
CA ASN A 146 15.53 -6.28 17.69
C ASN A 146 14.59 -5.25 18.34
N LEU A 147 13.68 -5.70 19.22
CA LEU A 147 12.76 -4.84 19.97
C LEU A 147 13.17 -4.70 21.46
N ASN A 148 14.43 -5.01 21.78
CA ASN A 148 14.88 -5.19 23.17
C ASN A 148 14.84 -3.91 24.04
N ALA A 149 14.91 -2.73 23.43
CA ALA A 149 15.00 -1.47 24.16
C ALA A 149 13.66 -1.02 24.78
N TYR A 150 12.57 -1.73 24.51
CA TYR A 150 11.20 -1.29 24.81
C TYR A 150 10.42 -2.38 25.53
N ASN A 151 10.11 -2.21 26.82
CA ASN A 151 9.41 -3.24 27.62
C ASN A 151 7.88 -3.11 27.53
N TYR A 152 7.33 -3.18 26.31
CA TYR A 152 5.90 -3.20 26.05
C TYR A 152 5.59 -3.99 24.77
N GLU A 153 4.32 -4.30 24.55
CA GLU A 153 3.87 -5.01 23.35
C GLU A 153 3.73 -4.06 22.17
N PHE A 154 4.04 -4.57 20.98
CA PHE A 154 3.78 -3.95 19.69
C PHE A 154 2.71 -4.76 18.95
N ASN A 155 1.86 -4.08 18.18
CA ASN A 155 1.02 -4.74 17.19
C ASN A 155 1.85 -5.00 15.93
N ALA A 156 1.56 -6.10 15.23
CA ALA A 156 2.26 -6.44 14.01
C ALA A 156 1.31 -6.94 12.91
N LEU A 157 1.61 -6.56 11.67
CA LEU A 157 0.83 -6.85 10.47
C LEU A 157 1.77 -7.21 9.32
N TRP A 158 1.43 -8.26 8.59
CA TRP A 158 2.05 -8.61 7.32
C TRP A 158 1.29 -8.00 6.16
N LEU A 159 2.00 -7.50 5.15
CA LEU A 159 1.49 -7.17 3.82
C LEU A 159 2.13 -8.10 2.79
N ASN A 160 1.32 -8.63 1.88
CA ASN A 160 1.77 -9.30 0.66
C ASN A 160 1.97 -8.25 -0.45
N PRO A 161 3.21 -7.93 -0.85
CA PRO A 161 3.48 -6.91 -1.88
C PRO A 161 2.95 -7.29 -3.27
N VAL A 162 2.62 -8.56 -3.50
CA VAL A 162 2.10 -9.08 -4.77
C VAL A 162 0.60 -8.86 -4.90
N THR A 163 -0.15 -9.09 -3.83
CA THR A 163 -1.63 -9.08 -3.87
C THR A 163 -2.24 -7.87 -3.18
N GLY A 164 -1.52 -7.23 -2.26
CA GLY A 164 -2.04 -6.18 -1.38
C GLY A 164 -2.73 -6.73 -0.12
N ASP A 165 -2.87 -8.05 0.01
CA ASP A 165 -3.51 -8.65 1.18
C ASP A 165 -2.69 -8.43 2.44
N THR A 166 -3.39 -8.16 3.53
CA THR A 166 -2.79 -8.04 4.86
C THR A 166 -3.17 -9.21 5.76
N LEU A 167 -2.24 -9.63 6.63
CA LEU A 167 -2.47 -10.68 7.62
C LEU A 167 -1.93 -10.23 8.98
N SER A 168 -2.77 -10.28 10.02
CA SER A 168 -2.31 -9.97 11.39
C SER A 168 -1.19 -10.94 11.81
N ALA A 169 -0.10 -10.38 12.34
CA ALA A 169 0.97 -11.13 12.97
C ALA A 169 0.79 -11.21 14.50
N GLY A 170 -0.31 -10.66 15.04
CA GLY A 170 -0.59 -10.58 16.47
C GLY A 170 0.26 -9.50 17.16
N THR A 171 0.61 -9.77 18.43
CA THR A 171 1.46 -8.89 19.23
C THR A 171 2.89 -9.42 19.31
N LEU A 172 3.85 -8.51 19.25
CA LEU A 172 5.27 -8.78 19.45
C LEU A 172 5.70 -8.17 20.78
N SER A 173 6.25 -8.99 21.66
CA SER A 173 6.78 -8.50 22.94
C SER A 173 8.09 -7.75 22.71
N GLY A 174 8.18 -6.52 23.21
CA GLY A 174 9.47 -5.87 23.35
C GLY A 174 10.25 -6.37 24.57
N GLY A 175 11.46 -5.86 24.77
CA GLY A 175 12.36 -6.27 25.86
C GLY A 175 13.32 -7.41 25.48
N PHE A 176 13.07 -8.07 24.34
CA PHE A 176 13.95 -9.07 23.74
C PHE A 176 13.76 -9.13 22.21
N PRO A 177 14.72 -9.68 21.46
CA PRO A 177 14.56 -9.92 20.03
C PRO A 177 13.38 -10.84 19.73
N GLN A 178 12.66 -10.57 18.64
CA GLN A 178 11.52 -11.36 18.19
C GLN A 178 11.82 -12.02 16.85
N THR A 179 11.55 -13.32 16.75
CA THR A 179 11.63 -14.05 15.48
C THR A 179 10.26 -14.21 14.87
N VAL A 180 10.12 -13.77 13.62
CA VAL A 180 8.88 -13.78 12.86
C VAL A 180 9.14 -14.36 11.48
N THR A 181 8.17 -15.09 10.92
CA THR A 181 8.33 -15.75 9.61
C THR A 181 7.27 -15.23 8.65
N ALA A 182 7.71 -14.78 7.48
CA ALA A 182 6.82 -14.33 6.42
C ALA A 182 5.82 -15.44 6.04
N PRO A 183 4.51 -15.15 5.98
CA PRO A 183 3.47 -16.12 5.66
C PRO A 183 3.30 -16.35 4.15
N PHE A 184 4.02 -15.59 3.31
CA PHE A 184 3.90 -15.61 1.85
C PHE A 184 5.11 -16.28 1.19
N SER A 185 4.94 -16.73 -0.06
CA SER A 185 5.95 -17.53 -0.78
C SER A 185 7.01 -16.74 -1.55
N ASP A 186 6.86 -15.41 -1.68
CA ASP A 186 7.82 -14.52 -2.34
C ASP A 186 8.35 -13.48 -1.34
N ASP A 187 8.21 -12.18 -1.62
CA ASP A 187 8.56 -11.11 -0.71
C ASP A 187 7.43 -10.79 0.27
N ALA A 188 7.79 -10.18 1.40
CA ALA A 188 6.84 -9.78 2.44
C ALA A 188 7.24 -8.46 3.07
N VAL A 189 6.26 -7.70 3.54
CA VAL A 189 6.48 -6.51 4.38
C VAL A 189 5.89 -6.79 5.75
N LEU A 190 6.68 -6.62 6.80
CA LEU A 190 6.23 -6.61 8.18
C LEU A 190 6.15 -5.17 8.66
N TYR A 191 5.00 -4.77 9.17
CA TYR A 191 4.84 -3.52 9.88
C TYR A 191 4.59 -3.80 11.36
N VAL A 192 5.41 -3.21 12.22
CA VAL A 192 5.35 -3.34 13.68
C VAL A 192 5.14 -1.95 14.26
N HIS A 193 4.09 -1.74 15.02
CA HIS A 193 3.80 -0.43 15.60
C HIS A 193 3.33 -0.55 17.05
N HIS A 194 3.61 0.50 17.81
CA HIS A 194 3.16 0.61 19.17
C HIS A 194 1.62 0.68 19.19
N PRO A 195 0.92 0.05 20.17
CA PRO A 195 -0.54 -0.05 20.17
C PRO A 195 -1.27 1.30 20.16
N HIS A 196 -0.64 2.34 20.71
CA HIS A 196 -1.14 3.72 20.69
C HIS A 196 -0.66 4.56 19.50
N GLU A 197 0.24 4.05 18.65
CA GLU A 197 0.46 4.65 17.34
C GLU A 197 -0.65 4.10 16.46
N ILE A 198 -1.63 4.95 16.17
CA ILE A 198 -2.73 4.52 15.34
C ILE A 198 -2.30 4.71 13.88
N PRO A 199 -2.29 3.63 13.06
CA PRO A 199 -2.03 3.77 11.65
C PRO A 199 -2.94 4.83 11.04
N ILE A 200 -2.38 5.64 10.15
CA ILE A 200 -3.15 6.54 9.30
C ILE A 200 -4.16 5.69 8.51
N GLY A 201 -5.35 6.21 8.20
CA GLY A 201 -6.37 5.47 7.46
C GLY A 201 -7.51 4.92 8.31
N ILE A 202 -8.26 3.97 7.74
CA ILE A 202 -9.51 3.45 8.29
C ILE A 202 -9.33 1.99 8.66
N ASP A 203 -9.70 1.63 9.89
CA ASP A 203 -9.88 0.24 10.29
C ASP A 203 -11.35 -0.15 10.05
N LEU A 204 -11.61 -0.91 8.97
CA LEU A 204 -12.96 -1.28 8.57
C LEU A 204 -13.40 -2.56 9.31
N MET A 205 -14.43 -2.45 10.13
CA MET A 205 -14.99 -3.58 10.89
C MET A 205 -16.01 -4.37 10.07
N SER A 206 -16.87 -3.69 9.30
CA SER A 206 -17.83 -4.33 8.42
C SER A 206 -18.20 -3.45 7.23
N PHE A 207 -18.60 -4.08 6.12
CA PHE A 207 -19.24 -3.42 4.99
C PHE A 207 -20.30 -4.35 4.41
N ASP A 208 -21.56 -3.93 4.54
CA ASP A 208 -22.74 -4.72 4.28
C ASP A 208 -23.68 -4.00 3.32
N ALA A 209 -24.45 -4.78 2.55
CA ALA A 209 -25.47 -4.31 1.62
C ALA A 209 -26.76 -5.11 1.81
N VAL A 210 -27.88 -4.42 1.99
CA VAL A 210 -29.19 -5.04 2.15
C VAL A 210 -30.18 -4.43 1.17
N ARG A 211 -30.96 -5.29 0.50
CA ARG A 211 -32.08 -4.86 -0.32
C ARG A 211 -33.24 -4.46 0.59
N VAL A 212 -33.73 -3.24 0.43
CA VAL A 212 -34.95 -2.75 1.09
C VAL A 212 -35.85 -2.20 -0.01
N ASP A 213 -36.99 -2.85 -0.24
CA ASP A 213 -37.91 -2.56 -1.34
C ASP A 213 -37.19 -2.54 -2.71
N ASN A 214 -37.14 -1.35 -3.34
CA ASN A 214 -36.50 -1.08 -4.63
C ASN A 214 -35.20 -0.29 -4.46
N SER A 215 -34.53 -0.42 -3.32
CA SER A 215 -33.28 0.27 -3.00
C SER A 215 -32.26 -0.67 -2.38
N VAL A 216 -31.00 -0.27 -2.43
CA VAL A 216 -29.91 -0.93 -1.70
C VAL A 216 -29.46 -0.02 -0.58
N HIS A 217 -29.48 -0.54 0.65
CA HIS A 217 -28.95 0.11 1.83
C HIS A 217 -27.56 -0.44 2.11
N LEU A 218 -26.55 0.40 1.94
CA LEU A 218 -25.19 0.12 2.35
C LEU A 218 -25.00 0.57 3.80
N ARG A 219 -24.28 -0.23 4.58
CA ARG A 219 -23.85 0.12 5.94
C ARG A 219 -22.41 -0.33 6.13
N TRP A 220 -21.58 0.53 6.72
CA TRP A 220 -20.26 0.13 7.19
C TRP A 220 -19.99 0.68 8.58
N GLU A 221 -19.09 0.00 9.26
CA GLU A 221 -18.64 0.36 10.59
C GLU A 221 -17.12 0.43 10.59
N THR A 222 -16.59 1.55 11.06
CA THR A 222 -15.16 1.72 11.30
C THR A 222 -14.88 1.45 12.77
N GLY A 223 -13.74 0.83 13.06
CA GLY A 223 -13.20 0.73 14.42
C GLY A 223 -12.38 1.97 14.76
N HIS A 224 -11.75 2.55 13.74
CA HIS A 224 -10.90 3.73 13.85
C HIS A 224 -10.85 4.51 12.53
N GLU A 225 -10.72 5.84 12.63
CA GLU A 225 -10.47 6.75 11.50
C GLU A 225 -9.37 7.75 11.85
N SER A 226 -8.22 7.65 11.17
CA SER A 226 -7.16 8.64 11.20
C SER A 226 -6.97 9.21 9.80
N ASP A 227 -6.68 10.50 9.73
CA ASP A 227 -6.37 11.24 8.51
C ASP A 227 -7.39 11.07 7.38
N THR A 228 -8.67 10.94 7.72
CA THR A 228 -9.73 10.63 6.75
C THR A 228 -10.59 11.86 6.49
N ALA A 229 -10.74 12.24 5.23
CA ALA A 229 -11.66 13.30 4.78
C ALA A 229 -13.10 12.78 4.69
N GLY A 230 -13.28 11.55 4.23
CA GLY A 230 -14.58 10.88 4.15
C GLY A 230 -14.58 9.72 3.17
N PHE A 231 -15.77 9.23 2.85
CA PHE A 231 -15.99 8.03 2.06
C PHE A 231 -16.49 8.33 0.64
N ILE A 232 -16.20 7.41 -0.27
CA ILE A 232 -16.65 7.40 -1.66
C ILE A 232 -17.33 6.05 -1.90
N ILE A 233 -18.54 6.10 -2.43
CA ILE A 233 -19.32 4.94 -2.81
C ILE A 233 -19.33 4.81 -4.32
N GLU A 234 -18.91 3.66 -4.80
CA GLU A 234 -18.97 3.32 -6.20
C GLU A 234 -19.86 2.11 -6.45
N ARG A 235 -20.44 2.10 -7.64
CA ARG A 235 -21.24 0.98 -8.13
C ARG A 235 -20.79 0.55 -9.51
N SER A 236 -20.85 -0.74 -9.75
CA SER A 236 -20.66 -1.37 -11.04
C SER A 236 -21.90 -2.19 -11.36
N ASP A 237 -22.47 -1.95 -12.53
CA ASP A 237 -23.57 -2.74 -13.08
C ASP A 237 -23.00 -3.97 -13.86
N GLU A 238 -21.74 -3.87 -14.32
CA GLU A 238 -20.99 -4.91 -15.01
C GLU A 238 -19.49 -4.79 -14.66
N PRO A 239 -19.00 -5.56 -13.66
CA PRO A 239 -17.61 -5.51 -13.25
C PRO A 239 -16.65 -5.82 -14.42
N PRO A 240 -15.47 -5.17 -14.49
CA PRO A 240 -14.81 -4.42 -13.42
C PRO A 240 -15.06 -2.91 -13.46
N HIS A 241 -16.04 -2.41 -14.21
CA HIS A 241 -16.23 -0.97 -14.43
C HIS A 241 -17.08 -0.31 -13.33
N TYR A 242 -16.39 0.31 -12.37
CA TYR A 242 -17.02 1.07 -11.28
C TYR A 242 -17.16 2.55 -11.65
N ARG A 243 -18.26 3.15 -11.20
CA ARG A 243 -18.46 4.61 -11.20
C ARG A 243 -18.82 5.10 -9.81
N GLU A 244 -18.35 6.29 -9.47
CA GLU A 244 -18.79 7.00 -8.27
C GLU A 244 -20.28 7.33 -8.37
N ILE A 245 -21.03 7.00 -7.33
CA ILE A 245 -22.45 7.35 -7.19
C ILE A 245 -22.70 8.34 -6.03
N SER A 246 -21.78 8.41 -5.07
CA SER A 246 -21.80 9.42 -4.00
C SER A 246 -20.42 9.55 -3.36
N SER A 247 -20.12 10.72 -2.79
CA SER A 247 -18.87 10.98 -2.08
C SER A 247 -19.06 12.04 -0.99
N PHE A 248 -18.13 12.07 -0.02
CA PHE A 248 -18.08 13.07 1.04
C PHE A 248 -18.08 14.53 0.56
N GLN A 249 -17.70 14.78 -0.70
CA GLN A 249 -17.74 16.11 -1.31
C GLN A 249 -19.16 16.56 -1.69
N THR A 250 -20.04 15.59 -1.97
CA THR A 250 -21.41 15.82 -2.44
C THR A 250 -22.47 15.41 -1.43
N ASN A 251 -22.11 14.56 -0.47
CA ASN A 251 -22.96 14.04 0.58
C ASN A 251 -22.27 14.20 1.95
N PRO A 252 -22.76 15.12 2.81
CA PRO A 252 -22.14 15.39 4.12
C PRO A 252 -22.24 14.19 5.08
N ASP A 253 -23.17 13.25 4.88
CA ASP A 253 -23.26 12.04 5.71
C ASP A 253 -22.08 11.08 5.46
N LEU A 254 -21.32 11.29 4.39
CA LEU A 254 -20.10 10.55 4.06
C LEU A 254 -18.83 11.26 4.55
N LEU A 255 -18.93 12.42 5.21
CA LEU A 255 -17.79 13.04 5.86
C LEU A 255 -17.36 12.19 7.05
N ALA A 256 -16.05 11.93 7.13
CA ALA A 256 -15.48 11.29 8.30
C ALA A 256 -15.71 12.16 9.54
N GLN A 257 -16.00 11.52 10.66
CA GLN A 257 -16.33 12.24 11.90
C GLN A 257 -15.08 12.77 12.65
N GLY A 258 -13.91 12.68 12.03
CA GLY A 258 -12.66 13.31 12.45
C GLY A 258 -11.64 12.34 13.02
N SER A 259 -10.39 12.80 13.14
CA SER A 259 -9.24 11.96 13.47
C SER A 259 -8.55 12.41 14.75
N PRO A 260 -8.36 11.53 15.77
CA PRO A 260 -8.81 10.13 15.86
C PRO A 260 -10.23 10.03 16.42
N ALA A 261 -11.21 9.55 15.63
CA ALA A 261 -12.51 9.13 16.15
C ALA A 261 -12.42 7.67 16.63
N LEU A 262 -12.95 7.39 17.82
CA LEU A 262 -13.50 6.08 18.13
C LEU A 262 -14.52 5.81 17.02
N GLY A 263 -14.35 4.73 16.25
CA GLY A 263 -14.99 4.59 14.94
C GLY A 263 -16.52 4.72 14.92
N HIS A 264 -17.07 4.78 13.71
CA HIS A 264 -18.41 5.27 13.46
C HIS A 264 -19.19 4.35 12.50
N ILE A 265 -20.52 4.44 12.56
CA ILE A 265 -21.42 3.69 11.68
C ILE A 265 -21.96 4.63 10.63
N TYR A 266 -21.73 4.30 9.36
CA TYR A 266 -22.20 5.07 8.23
C TYR A 266 -23.22 4.27 7.43
N SER A 267 -24.03 4.99 6.66
CA SER A 267 -24.98 4.38 5.76
C SER A 267 -25.16 5.21 4.50
N TYR A 268 -25.48 4.53 3.40
CA TYR A 268 -25.86 5.15 2.14
C TYR A 268 -27.01 4.37 1.50
N VAL A 269 -27.98 5.07 0.91
CA VAL A 269 -29.12 4.45 0.22
C VAL A 269 -28.99 4.71 -1.28
N ASP A 270 -28.83 3.65 -2.06
CA ASP A 270 -28.94 3.72 -3.52
C ASP A 270 -30.38 3.44 -3.94
N SER A 271 -31.11 4.51 -4.27
CA SER A 271 -32.47 4.46 -4.80
C SER A 271 -32.55 4.40 -6.33
N THR A 272 -31.41 4.25 -7.02
CA THR A 272 -31.33 4.26 -8.49
C THR A 272 -31.17 2.87 -9.10
N VAL A 273 -31.25 1.83 -8.28
CA VAL A 273 -31.19 0.42 -8.67
C VAL A 273 -32.51 -0.05 -9.30
N GLU A 274 -32.41 -1.07 -10.16
CA GLU A 274 -33.54 -1.70 -10.82
C GLU A 274 -33.75 -3.13 -10.31
N VAL A 275 -35.01 -3.50 -10.09
CA VAL A 275 -35.40 -4.87 -9.71
C VAL A 275 -34.99 -5.86 -10.81
N GLY A 276 -34.45 -7.01 -10.41
CA GLY A 276 -34.01 -8.07 -11.32
C GLY A 276 -32.58 -7.95 -11.85
N ARG A 277 -31.85 -6.89 -11.47
CA ARG A 277 -30.43 -6.69 -11.78
C ARG A 277 -29.52 -7.02 -10.59
N SER A 278 -28.26 -7.29 -10.87
CA SER A 278 -27.23 -7.45 -9.84
C SER A 278 -26.24 -6.30 -9.92
N TYR A 279 -25.71 -5.91 -8.77
CA TYR A 279 -24.80 -4.78 -8.63
C TYR A 279 -23.61 -5.14 -7.75
N SER A 280 -22.44 -4.59 -8.07
CA SER A 280 -21.28 -4.63 -7.20
C SER A 280 -21.02 -3.24 -6.64
N TYR A 281 -20.85 -3.12 -5.34
CA TYR A 281 -20.49 -1.89 -4.65
C TYR A 281 -19.05 -1.94 -4.17
N LYS A 282 -18.43 -0.77 -4.13
CA LYS A 282 -17.09 -0.58 -3.58
C LYS A 282 -17.10 0.61 -2.62
N LEU A 283 -16.50 0.42 -1.45
CA LEU A 283 -16.25 1.43 -0.45
C LEU A 283 -14.80 1.87 -0.55
N SER A 284 -14.59 3.16 -0.81
CA SER A 284 -13.28 3.80 -0.70
C SER A 284 -13.31 4.89 0.36
N GLY A 285 -12.17 5.17 0.99
CA GLY A 285 -11.95 6.35 1.80
C GLY A 285 -10.95 7.29 1.14
N MET A 286 -11.08 8.58 1.42
CA MET A 286 -10.16 9.63 1.00
C MET A 286 -9.42 10.17 2.22
N SER A 287 -8.09 10.29 2.15
CA SER A 287 -7.31 10.91 3.21
C SER A 287 -7.36 12.44 3.14
N LEU A 288 -6.96 13.14 4.20
CA LEU A 288 -6.90 14.62 4.18
C LEU A 288 -5.85 15.17 3.20
N GLN A 289 -4.91 14.34 2.74
CA GLN A 289 -3.92 14.65 1.70
C GLN A 289 -4.40 14.26 0.30
N GLY A 290 -5.63 13.76 0.16
CA GLY A 290 -6.22 13.41 -1.12
C GLY A 290 -5.79 12.03 -1.65
N LEU A 291 -5.27 11.14 -0.80
CA LEU A 291 -5.07 9.76 -1.20
C LEU A 291 -6.38 8.97 -1.09
N ARG A 292 -6.71 8.27 -2.17
CA ARG A 292 -7.82 7.33 -2.20
C ARG A 292 -7.39 5.91 -1.88
N SER A 293 -8.18 5.23 -1.06
CA SER A 293 -7.94 3.89 -0.54
C SER A 293 -9.21 3.05 -0.63
N GLU A 294 -9.15 1.85 -1.22
CA GLU A 294 -10.27 0.90 -1.26
C GLU A 294 -10.29 0.06 0.03
N TYR A 295 -11.46 -0.09 0.66
CA TYR A 295 -11.61 -0.80 1.93
C TYR A 295 -12.55 -2.00 1.86
N GLY A 296 -13.49 -2.01 0.91
CA GLY A 296 -14.45 -3.11 0.81
C GLY A 296 -15.16 -3.18 -0.52
N LYS A 297 -15.54 -4.40 -0.90
CA LYS A 297 -16.38 -4.67 -2.07
C LYS A 297 -17.45 -5.70 -1.68
N ILE A 298 -18.67 -5.48 -2.16
CA ILE A 298 -19.79 -6.38 -1.93
C ILE A 298 -20.70 -6.46 -3.15
N ASP A 299 -21.21 -7.64 -3.44
CA ASP A 299 -22.15 -7.90 -4.53
C ASP A 299 -23.57 -8.10 -3.97
N ILE A 300 -24.60 -7.61 -4.67
CA ILE A 300 -26.00 -7.77 -4.28
C ILE A 300 -26.89 -8.04 -5.50
N ASP A 301 -27.85 -8.94 -5.35
CA ASP A 301 -28.88 -9.24 -6.36
C ASP A 301 -30.21 -8.58 -5.98
N MET A 302 -30.82 -7.87 -6.93
CA MET A 302 -32.13 -7.24 -6.81
C MET A 302 -33.28 -8.12 -7.34
N ARG A 303 -33.02 -9.41 -7.60
CA ARG A 303 -34.08 -10.42 -7.84
C ARG A 303 -34.83 -10.74 -6.56
#